data_AF-A7ZGG1-F1
#
_entry.id   AF-A7ZGG1-F1
#
_cell.length_a   1.000
_cell.length_b   1.000
_cell.length_c   1.000
_cell.angle_alpha   90.00
_cell.angle_beta   90.00
_cell.angle_gamma   90.00
#
_symmetry.space_group_name_H-M   'P 1'
#
loop_
_entity.id
_entity.type
_entity.pdbx_description
1 polymer ?
#
loop_
_entity_poly.entity_id
_entity_poly.type
_entity_poly.pdbx_seq_one_letter_code
_entity_poly.pdbx_strand_id
1 'polypeptide(L)' 'MEENFTLDENTLPLWLKQDLKKFLDCKNSNVHPNFDLSLYWSELYTTINISQLSKEITKDEADYLRRKYLGIC' A
#
# COMPACT_ATOMS: atom_id res chain seq x y z
N MET A 1 1.60 20.77 -14.62
CA MET A 1 1.88 19.46 -15.24
C MET A 1 2.03 18.50 -14.07
N GLU A 2 1.07 17.58 -13.89
CA GLU A 2 1.33 16.44 -12.99
C GLU A 2 2.41 15.61 -13.67
N GLU A 3 3.61 15.58 -13.09
CA GLU A 3 4.57 14.55 -13.43
C GLU A 3 3.92 13.20 -13.11
N ASN A 4 3.82 12.33 -14.12
CA ASN A 4 3.37 10.96 -13.93
C ASN A 4 4.46 10.20 -13.16
N PHE A 5 4.47 10.37 -11.84
CA PHE A 5 5.34 9.62 -10.94
C PHE A 5 5.09 8.13 -11.17
N THR A 6 6.13 7.42 -11.60
CA THR A 6 6.07 5.99 -11.90
C THR A 6 7.00 5.27 -10.96
N LEU A 7 6.44 4.36 -10.16
CA LEU A 7 7.16 3.50 -9.22
C LEU A 7 7.27 2.08 -9.78
N ASP A 8 8.47 1.54 -9.85
CA ASP A 8 8.66 0.09 -10.05
C ASP A 8 8.35 -0.64 -8.74
N GLU A 9 7.15 -1.18 -8.60
CA GLU A 9 6.72 -1.86 -7.37
C GLU A 9 7.51 -3.15 -7.08
N ASN A 10 8.35 -3.62 -8.03
CA ASN A 10 9.28 -4.72 -7.80
C ASN A 10 10.48 -4.33 -6.94
N THR A 11 10.76 -3.04 -6.73
CA THR A 11 11.83 -2.58 -5.84
C THR A 11 11.37 -2.47 -4.39
N LEU A 12 10.06 -2.59 -4.12
CA LEU A 12 9.51 -2.45 -2.78
C LEU A 12 10.06 -3.50 -1.80
N PRO A 13 10.17 -3.14 -0.51
CA PRO A 13 10.48 -4.09 0.56
C PRO A 13 9.54 -5.29 0.57
N LEU A 14 10.08 -6.47 0.90
CA LEU A 14 9.34 -7.74 0.84
C LEU A 14 8.05 -7.70 1.68
N TRP A 15 8.12 -7.15 2.88
CA TRP A 15 7.00 -7.08 3.80
C TRP A 15 5.90 -6.13 3.29
N LEU A 16 6.27 -5.01 2.67
CA LEU A 16 5.33 -4.12 2.00
C LEU A 16 4.63 -4.80 0.81
N LYS A 17 5.36 -5.60 0.02
CA LYS A 17 4.74 -6.42 -1.04
C LYS A 17 3.76 -7.46 -0.49
N GLN A 18 4.08 -8.08 0.65
CA GLN A 18 3.20 -9.07 1.29
C GLN A 18 1.89 -8.43 1.75
N ASP A 19 1.93 -7.27 2.40
CA ASP A 19 0.72 -6.58 2.86
C ASP A 19 -0.09 -5.97 1.71
N LEU A 20 0.57 -5.49 0.65
CA LEU A 20 -0.09 -5.12 -0.61
C LEU A 20 -0.89 -6.29 -1.18
N LYS A 21 -0.27 -7.48 -1.23
CA LYS A 21 -0.93 -8.69 -1.71
C LYS A 21 -2.13 -9.06 -0.86
N LYS A 22 -2.00 -9.07 0.48
CA LYS A 22 -3.14 -9.36 1.38
C LYS A 22 -4.31 -8.41 1.15
N PHE A 23 -4.02 -7.11 1.06
CA PHE A 23 -5.04 -6.10 0.81
C PHE A 23 -5.73 -6.32 -0.55
N LEU A 24 -4.97 -6.56 -1.62
CA LEU A 24 -5.52 -6.80 -2.95
C LEU A 24 -6.31 -8.12 -3.03
N ASP A 25 -5.81 -9.19 -2.41
CA ASP A 25 -6.52 -10.48 -2.35
C ASP A 25 -7.86 -10.33 -1.62
N CYS A 26 -7.88 -9.61 -0.49
CA CYS A 26 -9.11 -9.33 0.24
C CYS A 26 -10.07 -8.43 -0.57
N LYS A 27 -9.56 -7.33 -1.14
CA LYS A 27 -10.34 -6.37 -1.94
C LYS A 27 -10.98 -7.01 -3.18
N ASN A 28 -10.29 -7.96 -3.81
CA ASN A 28 -10.74 -8.61 -5.04
C ASN A 28 -11.52 -9.91 -4.80
N SER A 29 -11.63 -10.38 -3.55
CA SER A 29 -12.32 -11.63 -3.23
C SER A 29 -13.81 -11.38 -3.00
N ASN A 30 -14.65 -12.23 -3.62
CA ASN A 30 -16.11 -12.16 -3.55
C ASN A 30 -16.69 -12.68 -2.21
N VAL A 31 -15.84 -12.98 -1.22
CA VAL A 31 -16.21 -13.76 -0.03
C VAL A 31 -16.10 -12.94 1.27
N HIS A 32 -15.56 -11.72 1.26
CA HIS A 32 -15.18 -11.07 2.52
C HIS A 32 -16.29 -10.24 3.19
N PRO A 33 -16.46 -10.39 4.52
CA PRO A 33 -17.14 -9.39 5.33
C PRO A 33 -16.31 -8.09 5.35
N ASN A 34 -16.99 -6.93 5.39
CA ASN A 34 -16.38 -5.59 5.43
C ASN A 34 -15.27 -5.41 6.49
N PHE A 35 -15.29 -6.22 7.56
CA PHE A 35 -14.31 -6.19 8.63
C PHE A 35 -12.89 -6.52 8.13
N ASP A 36 -12.73 -7.53 7.27
CA ASP A 36 -11.42 -7.97 6.77
C ASP A 36 -10.76 -6.88 5.92
N LEU A 37 -11.53 -6.17 5.11
CA LEU A 37 -11.01 -5.09 4.27
C LEU A 37 -10.50 -3.92 5.13
N SER A 38 -11.21 -3.57 6.20
CA SER A 38 -10.78 -2.50 7.13
C SER A 38 -9.50 -2.85 7.89
N LEU A 39 -9.33 -4.14 8.24
CA LEU A 39 -8.13 -4.66 8.87
C LEU A 39 -6.93 -4.55 7.93
N TYR A 40 -7.04 -5.11 6.72
CA TYR A 40 -5.94 -5.08 5.75
C TYR A 40 -5.62 -3.69 5.23
N TRP A 41 -6.61 -2.79 5.19
CA TRP A 41 -6.36 -1.37 4.93
C TRP A 41 -5.47 -0.74 6.01
N SER A 42 -5.76 -1.02 7.29
CA SER A 42 -5.00 -0.50 8.43
C SER A 42 -3.58 -1.09 8.51
N GLU A 43 -3.44 -2.38 8.21
CA GLU A 43 -2.14 -3.04 8.10
C GLU A 43 -1.30 -2.41 6.97
N LEU A 44 -1.85 -2.28 5.76
CA LEU A 44 -1.13 -1.69 4.63
C LEU A 44 -0.76 -0.22 4.89
N TYR A 45 -1.66 0.58 5.48
CA TYR A 45 -1.36 1.95 5.88
C TYR A 45 -0.18 2.00 6.86
N THR A 46 -0.21 1.16 7.89
CA THR A 46 0.87 1.09 8.89
C THR A 46 2.18 0.70 8.23
N THR A 47 2.13 -0.29 7.34
CA THR A 47 3.31 -0.81 6.65
C THR A 47 3.95 0.24 5.74
N ILE A 48 3.17 0.96 4.92
CA ILE A 48 3.69 2.07 4.11
C ILE A 48 4.37 3.14 4.98
N ASN A 49 3.74 3.53 6.10
CA ASN A 49 4.29 4.54 6.99
C ASN A 49 5.60 4.09 7.67
N ILE A 50 5.67 2.84 8.12
CA ILE A 50 6.88 2.29 8.73
C ILE A 50 7.99 2.17 7.67
N SER A 51 7.70 1.77 6.42
CA SER A 51 8.71 1.71 5.35
C SER A 51 9.29 3.10 5.07
N GLN A 52 8.45 4.14 5.08
CA GLN A 52 8.88 5.52 4.93
C GLN A 52 9.74 5.98 6.11
N LEU A 53 9.30 5.73 7.36
CA LEU A 53 10.05 6.11 8.56
C LEU A 53 11.41 5.41 8.65
N SER A 54 11.47 4.14 8.21
CA SER A 54 12.68 3.34 8.13
C SER A 54 13.57 3.68 6.93
N LYS A 55 13.15 4.63 6.08
CA LYS A 55 13.85 5.06 4.86
C LYS A 55 14.04 3.95 3.82
N GLU A 56 13.18 2.93 3.84
CA GLU A 56 13.15 1.87 2.83
C GLU A 56 12.43 2.29 1.56
N ILE A 57 11.52 3.27 1.68
CA ILE A 57 10.89 3.98 0.56
C ILE A 57 10.95 5.49 0.84
N THR A 58 10.96 6.27 -0.22
CA THR A 58 10.88 7.72 -0.20
C THR A 58 9.46 8.19 0.15
N LYS A 59 9.34 9.49 0.45
CA LYS A 59 8.03 10.12 0.65
C LYS A 59 7.15 10.00 -0.60
N ASP A 60 7.70 10.23 -1.79
CA ASP A 60 6.92 10.21 -3.04
C ASP A 60 6.41 8.81 -3.36
N GLU A 61 7.21 7.77 -3.08
CA GLU A 61 6.78 6.37 -3.17
C GLU A 61 5.66 6.06 -2.18
N ALA A 62 5.79 6.50 -0.92
CA ALA A 62 4.75 6.32 0.08
C ALA A 62 3.44 7.03 -0.32
N ASP A 63 3.52 8.28 -0.79
CA ASP A 63 2.38 9.08 -1.22
C ASP A 63 1.73 8.48 -2.49
N TYR A 64 2.53 7.92 -3.41
CA TYR A 64 1.99 7.15 -4.54
C TYR A 64 1.24 5.90 -4.08
N LEU A 65 1.78 5.11 -3.15
CA LEU A 65 1.14 3.89 -2.65
C LEU A 65 -0.16 4.19 -1.89
N ARG A 66 -0.16 5.21 -1.03
CA ARG A 66 -1.37 5.65 -0.31
C ARG A 66 -2.48 6.08 -1.27
N ARG A 67 -2.14 6.90 -2.28
CA ARG A 67 -3.11 7.34 -3.29
C ARG A 67 -3.63 6.17 -4.12
N LYS A 68 -2.76 5.30 -4.62
CA LYS A 68 -3.12 4.19 -5.50
C LYS A 68 -3.95 3.12 -4.81
N TYR A 69 -3.56 2.70 -3.61
CA TYR A 69 -4.13 1.52 -2.96
C TYR A 69 -5.16 1.87 -1.89
N LEU A 70 -4.93 2.95 -1.13
CA LEU A 70 -5.74 3.30 0.04
C LEU A 70 -6.74 4.43 -0.23
N GLY A 71 -6.57 5.19 -1.33
CA GLY A 71 -7.46 6.29 -1.71
C GLY A 71 -7.30 7.54 -0.84
N ILE A 72 -6.15 7.71 -0.19
CA ILE A 72 -5.85 8.86 0.68
C ILE A 72 -4.62 9.62 0.19
N CYS A 73 -4.62 10.94 0.41
CA CYS A 73 -3.54 11.87 0.06
C CYS A 73 -2.62 12.12 1.26
#